data_AF-A0ABD6IR38-F1
#
_entry.id   AF-A0ABD6IR38-F1
#
_cell.length_a   1.000
_cell.length_b   1.000
_cell.length_c   1.000
_cell.angle_alpha   90.00
_cell.angle_beta   90.00
_cell.angle_gamma   90.00
#
_symmetry.space_group_name_H-M   'P 1'
#
loop_
_entity.id
_entity.type
_entity.pdbx_description
1 polymer ?
#
loop_
_entity_poly.entity_id
_entity_poly.type
_entity_poly.pdbx_seq_one_letter_code
_entity_poly.pdbx_strand_id
1 'polypeptide(L)'
;TDLAAWAHQDVPFDRLVEALNPERSASRHPLFQVMLTVGQSLGSGPELGHLTTEFVVPELRIAKFDLTFGFEEHRTEDGGAAGFDICVEYATDLYDA
;
A
#
# COMPACT_ATOMS: atom_id res chain seq x y z
N THR A 1 -5.66 -6.92 -18.28
CA THR A 1 -5.41 -5.48 -18.05
C THR A 1 -5.98 -5.13 -16.70
N ASP A 2 -5.45 -4.12 -16.02
CA ASP A 2 -5.90 -3.76 -14.66
C ASP A 2 -7.40 -3.44 -14.59
N LEU A 3 -7.93 -2.82 -15.65
CA LEU A 3 -9.36 -2.52 -15.75
C LEU A 3 -10.24 -3.78 -15.79
N ALA A 4 -9.76 -4.87 -16.41
CA ALA A 4 -10.48 -6.14 -16.41
C ALA A 4 -10.47 -6.80 -15.03
N ALA A 5 -9.37 -6.66 -14.26
CA ALA A 5 -9.33 -7.13 -12.88
C ALA A 5 -10.27 -6.32 -11.98
N TRP A 6 -10.34 -4.99 -12.16
CA TRP A 6 -11.27 -4.10 -11.46
C TRP A 6 -12.75 -4.46 -11.69
N ALA A 7 -13.10 -4.95 -12.88
CA ALA A 7 -14.45 -5.41 -13.19
C ALA A 7 -14.87 -6.66 -12.38
N HIS A 8 -13.94 -7.31 -11.68
CA HIS A 8 -14.17 -8.52 -10.88
C HIS A 8 -13.76 -8.35 -9.41
N GLN A 9 -13.72 -7.11 -8.90
CA GLN A 9 -13.27 -6.79 -7.54
C GLN A 9 -14.15 -7.37 -6.42
N ASP A 10 -15.37 -7.80 -6.74
CA ASP A 10 -16.33 -8.34 -5.77
C ASP A 10 -15.92 -9.71 -5.22
N VAL A 11 -14.95 -10.39 -5.85
CA VAL A 11 -14.44 -11.68 -5.38
C VAL A 11 -13.44 -11.44 -4.24
N PRO A 12 -13.72 -11.93 -3.02
CA PRO A 12 -12.78 -11.80 -1.92
C PRO A 12 -11.49 -12.56 -2.22
N PHE A 13 -10.34 -11.95 -1.91
CA PHE A 13 -9.03 -12.54 -2.15
C PHE A 13 -8.89 -13.95 -1.53
N ASP A 14 -9.36 -14.14 -0.30
CA ASP A 14 -9.29 -15.44 0.39
C ASP A 14 -10.04 -16.54 -0.37
N ARG A 15 -11.17 -16.21 -1.02
CA ARG A 15 -11.93 -17.17 -1.84
C ARG A 15 -11.19 -17.57 -3.10
N LEU A 16 -10.44 -16.64 -3.69
CA LEU A 16 -9.59 -16.94 -4.84
C LEU A 16 -8.42 -17.87 -4.45
N VAL A 17 -7.79 -17.63 -3.30
CA VAL A 17 -6.73 -18.50 -2.77
C VAL A 17 -7.26 -19.91 -2.50
N GLU A 18 -8.45 -20.02 -1.89
CA GLU A 18 -9.11 -21.31 -1.65
C GLU A 18 -9.38 -22.06 -2.96
N ALA A 19 -9.92 -21.38 -3.99
CA ALA A 19 -10.28 -22.00 -5.25
C ALA A 19 -9.07 -22.44 -6.08
N LEU A 20 -8.00 -21.64 -6.10
CA LEU A 20 -6.77 -21.95 -6.83
C LEU A 20 -5.87 -22.95 -6.09
N ASN A 21 -6.01 -23.04 -4.76
CA ASN A 21 -5.24 -23.91 -3.87
C ASN A 21 -3.74 -23.99 -4.22
N PRO A 22 -3.02 -22.84 -4.25
CA PRO A 22 -1.59 -22.84 -4.53
C PRO A 22 -0.82 -23.59 -3.42
N GLU A 23 0.41 -23.99 -3.73
CA GLU A 23 1.32 -24.53 -2.72
C GLU A 23 1.47 -23.54 -1.56
N ARG A 24 1.20 -24.01 -0.34
CA ARG A 24 1.22 -23.16 0.85
C ARG A 24 2.65 -22.97 1.34
N SER A 25 3.00 -21.73 1.66
CA SER A 25 4.24 -21.37 2.32
C SER A 25 3.95 -20.53 3.56
N ALA A 26 4.66 -20.78 4.66
CA ALA A 26 4.58 -19.95 5.86
C ALA A 26 5.35 -18.63 5.71
N SER A 27 6.22 -18.52 4.70
CA SER A 27 7.15 -17.39 4.52
C SER A 27 6.81 -16.53 3.29
N ARG A 28 5.70 -16.82 2.59
CA ARG A 28 5.29 -16.08 1.39
C ARG A 28 3.80 -15.83 1.38
N HIS A 29 3.43 -14.63 0.95
CA HIS A 29 2.03 -14.32 0.70
C HIS A 29 1.53 -15.11 -0.55
N PRO A 30 0.31 -15.66 -0.51
CA PRO A 30 -0.23 -16.40 -1.65
C PRO A 30 -0.43 -15.49 -2.86
N LEU A 31 -0.29 -16.06 -4.06
CA LEU A 31 -0.54 -15.46 -5.38
C LEU A 31 0.36 -14.28 -5.80
N PHE A 32 0.84 -13.44 -4.88
CA PHE A 32 1.74 -12.32 -5.16
C PHE A 32 2.66 -12.02 -3.98
N GLN A 33 3.78 -11.35 -4.27
CA GLN A 33 4.82 -11.01 -3.29
C GLN A 33 5.12 -9.52 -3.26
N VAL A 34 4.74 -8.78 -4.30
CA VAL A 34 4.93 -7.33 -4.41
C VAL A 34 3.57 -6.64 -4.41
N MET A 35 3.36 -5.73 -3.46
CA MET A 35 2.17 -4.91 -3.35
C MET A 35 2.46 -3.50 -3.89
N LEU A 36 1.47 -2.92 -4.58
CA LEU A 36 1.49 -1.52 -5.00
C LEU A 36 0.21 -0.85 -4.54
N THR A 37 0.34 0.27 -3.84
CA THR A 37 -0.78 1.11 -3.42
C THR A 37 -0.59 2.53 -3.94
N VAL A 38 -1.67 3.14 -4.40
CA VAL A 38 -1.70 4.55 -4.82
C VAL A 38 -2.83 5.22 -4.06
N GLY A 39 -2.46 6.21 -3.25
CA GLY A 39 -3.38 7.05 -2.49
C GLY A 39 -3.18 8.52 -2.82
N GLN A 40 -3.97 9.37 -2.18
CA GLN A 40 -3.72 10.81 -2.13
C GLN A 40 -3.02 11.11 -0.81
N SER A 41 -2.09 12.06 -0.81
CA SER A 41 -1.44 12.49 0.43
C SER A 41 -2.47 12.99 1.44
N LEU A 42 -2.31 12.58 2.70
CA LEU A 42 -3.22 12.94 3.80
C LEU A 42 -3.19 14.45 4.11
N GLY A 43 -2.22 15.19 3.58
CA GLY A 43 -2.10 16.64 3.77
C GLY A 43 -1.80 17.01 5.23
N SER A 44 -2.29 18.17 5.66
CA SER A 44 -2.18 18.63 7.05
C SER A 44 -2.92 17.70 8.01
N GLY A 45 -2.43 17.58 9.25
CA GLY A 45 -3.19 16.89 10.29
C GLY A 45 -4.57 17.54 10.53
N PRO A 46 -5.49 16.83 11.20
CA PRO A 46 -6.82 17.36 11.49
C PRO A 46 -6.75 18.61 12.39
N GLU A 47 -7.57 19.62 12.10
CA GLU A 47 -7.62 20.84 12.92
C GLU A 47 -8.10 20.55 14.34
N LEU A 48 -7.29 20.94 15.34
CA LEU A 48 -7.63 20.85 16.77
C LEU A 48 -7.61 22.25 17.40
N GLY A 49 -8.56 23.08 17.00
CA GLY A 49 -8.70 24.45 17.49
C GLY A 49 -7.51 25.33 17.08
N HIS A 50 -6.65 25.67 18.04
CA HIS A 50 -5.47 26.52 17.82
C HIS A 50 -4.16 25.72 17.77
N LEU A 51 -4.25 24.39 17.72
CA LEU A 51 -3.08 23.51 17.65
C LEU A 51 -2.75 23.17 16.19
N THR A 52 -1.48 23.30 15.85
CA THR A 52 -0.94 22.70 14.61
C THR A 52 -0.77 21.21 14.81
N THR A 53 -1.26 20.43 13.86
CA THR A 53 -1.21 18.97 13.90
C THR A 53 -0.55 18.44 12.63
N GLU A 54 0.12 17.30 12.76
CA GLU A 54 0.71 16.56 11.65
C GLU A 54 0.41 15.08 11.80
N PHE A 55 0.38 14.37 10.67
CA PHE A 55 0.32 12.91 10.69
C PHE A 55 1.70 12.36 11.03
N VAL A 56 1.77 11.55 12.08
CA VAL A 56 2.96 10.78 12.43
C VAL A 56 2.76 9.37 11.90
N VAL A 57 3.56 8.98 10.91
CA VAL A 57 3.59 7.60 10.42
C VAL A 57 4.37 6.77 11.44
N PRO A 58 3.77 5.74 12.06
CA PRO A 58 4.49 4.88 12.98
C PRO A 58 5.54 4.04 12.24
N GLU A 59 6.68 3.78 12.89
CA GLU A 59 7.65 2.81 12.37
C GLU A 59 7.01 1.41 12.31
N LEU A 60 6.70 0.95 11.09
CA LEU A 60 6.25 -0.41 10.83
C LEU A 60 7.46 -1.35 10.98
N ARG A 61 7.44 -2.23 11.98
CA ARG A 61 8.52 -3.22 12.20
C ARG A 61 8.29 -4.57 11.53
N ILE A 62 7.17 -4.73 10.80
CA ILE A 62 6.77 -6.01 10.22
C ILE A 62 6.33 -5.77 8.80
N ALA A 63 7.08 -6.34 7.84
CA ALA A 63 6.67 -6.39 6.45
C ALA A 63 5.64 -7.50 6.23
N LYS A 64 4.49 -7.17 5.65
CA LYS A 64 3.42 -8.16 5.37
C LYS A 64 3.63 -8.95 4.07
N PHE A 65 4.36 -8.33 3.14
CA PHE A 65 4.73 -8.88 1.84
C PHE A 65 6.26 -8.79 1.70
N ASP A 66 6.82 -9.45 0.69
CA ASP A 66 8.25 -9.36 0.41
C ASP A 66 8.63 -7.88 0.15
N LEU A 67 7.78 -7.15 -0.58
CA LEU A 67 7.96 -5.72 -0.91
C LEU A 67 6.61 -5.01 -1.07
N THR A 68 6.47 -3.80 -0.53
CA THR A 68 5.33 -2.92 -0.73
C THR A 68 5.82 -1.55 -1.20
N PHE A 69 5.27 -1.08 -2.31
CA PHE A 69 5.40 0.30 -2.75
C PHE A 69 4.12 1.07 -2.41
N GLY A 70 4.24 2.07 -1.56
CA GLY A 70 3.21 3.08 -1.30
C GLY A 70 3.51 4.35 -2.07
N PHE A 71 2.58 4.78 -2.91
CA PHE A 71 2.63 6.06 -3.60
C PHE A 71 1.53 6.97 -3.08
N GLU A 72 1.89 8.16 -2.64
CA GLU A 72 0.94 9.21 -2.26
C GLU A 72 1.03 10.33 -3.28
N GLU A 73 -0.03 10.49 -4.09
CA GLU A 73 -0.09 11.53 -5.11
C GLU A 73 -0.20 12.92 -4.46
N HIS A 74 0.71 13.81 -4.84
CA HIS A 74 0.65 15.22 -4.49
C HIS A 74 -0.02 15.99 -5.62
N ARG A 75 -0.93 16.89 -5.25
CA ARG A 75 -1.64 17.77 -6.18
C ARG A 75 -1.42 19.22 -5.77
N THR A 76 -1.34 20.11 -6.75
CA THR A 76 -1.37 21.56 -6.51
C THR A 76 -2.77 22.00 -6.06
N GLU A 77 -2.89 23.23 -5.55
CA GLU A 77 -4.19 23.82 -5.17
C GLU A 77 -5.19 23.83 -6.36
N ASP A 78 -4.69 24.01 -7.58
CA ASP A 78 -5.49 23.98 -8.81
C ASP A 78 -5.77 22.55 -9.34
N GLY A 79 -5.38 21.50 -8.58
CA GLY A 79 -5.60 20.09 -8.91
C GLY A 79 -4.62 19.50 -9.93
N GLY A 80 -3.59 20.25 -10.32
CA GLY A 80 -2.52 19.76 -11.19
C GLY A 80 -1.62 18.74 -10.48
N ALA A 81 -0.94 17.88 -11.24
CA ALA A 81 0.02 16.94 -10.67
C ALA A 81 1.22 17.68 -10.06
N ALA A 82 1.56 17.34 -8.82
CA ALA A 82 2.70 17.91 -8.08
C ALA A 82 3.75 16.87 -7.66
N GLY A 83 3.62 15.62 -8.11
CA GLY A 83 4.57 14.54 -7.84
C GLY A 83 3.98 13.44 -6.97
N PHE A 84 4.84 12.57 -6.45
CA PHE A 84 4.48 11.49 -5.53
C PHE A 84 5.46 11.46 -4.36
N ASP A 85 4.94 11.30 -3.15
CA ASP A 85 5.71 10.77 -2.03
C ASP A 85 5.70 9.24 -2.12
N ILE A 86 6.85 8.61 -1.85
CA ILE A 86 7.02 7.17 -2.01
C ILE A 86 7.56 6.57 -0.71
N CYS A 87 6.85 5.56 -0.21
CA CYS A 87 7.32 4.71 0.87
C CYS A 87 7.56 3.30 0.33
N VAL A 88 8.67 2.69 0.74
CA VAL A 88 9.00 1.30 0.41
C VAL A 88 9.15 0.52 1.72
N GLU A 89 8.30 -0.48 1.91
CA GLU A 89 8.40 -1.45 2.99
C GLU A 89 8.92 -2.77 2.41
N TYR A 90 9.91 -3.38 3.05
CA TYR A 90 10.51 -4.63 2.60
C TYR A 90 10.81 -5.57 3.76
N ALA A 91 10.75 -6.87 3.49
CA ALA A 91 11.14 -7.90 4.44
C ALA A 91 12.67 -7.94 4.59
N THR A 92 13.19 -7.62 5.78
CA THR A 92 14.63 -7.60 6.06
C THR A 92 15.28 -8.98 6.01
N ASP A 93 14.50 -10.05 6.12
CA ASP A 93 14.98 -11.42 5.92
C ASP A 93 15.33 -11.70 4.45
N LEU A 94 14.88 -10.85 3.53
CA LEU A 94 15.07 -10.99 2.08
C LEU A 94 15.92 -9.86 1.46
N TYR A 95 15.90 -8.66 2.05
CA TYR A 95 16.55 -7.47 1.50
C TYR A 95 17.30 -6.65 2.55
N ASP A 96 18.40 -6.03 2.12
CA ASP A 96 19.21 -5.12 2.93
C ASP A 96 18.72 -3.66 2.84
N ALA A 97 19.11 -2.85 3.81
CA ALA A 97 18.85 -1.40 3.87
C ALA A 97 19.92 -0.57 3.13
#